data_AF-A0A966KE40-F1
#
_entry.id   AF-A0A966KE40-F1
#
_cell.length_a   1.000
_cell.length_b   1.000
_cell.length_c   1.000
_cell.angle_alpha   90.00
_cell.angle_beta   90.00
_cell.angle_gamma   90.00
#
_symmetry.space_group_name_H-M   'P 1'
#
loop_
_entity.id
_entity.type
_entity.pdbx_description
1 polymer ?
#
loop_
_entity_poly.entity_id
_entity_poly.type
_entity_poly.pdbx_seq_one_letter_code
_entity_poly.pdbx_strand_id
1 'polypeptide(L)'
;MATRKRVKKPAKKVAKRRKTTKEPILTKLDFWAIAAKEVYDACRKAGMDEGTALAFAMDRSSYPDWIVPMDDPIRKPDFDEDEDE
;
A
#
# COMPACT_ATOMS: atom_id res chain seq x y z
N MET A 1 -28.71 43.49 -27.24
CA MET A 1 -28.02 42.42 -26.51
C MET A 1 -29.02 41.33 -26.16
N ALA A 2 -28.80 40.08 -26.58
CA ALA A 2 -29.58 38.94 -26.10
C ALA A 2 -28.70 37.68 -26.11
N THR A 3 -28.09 37.38 -24.97
CA THR A 3 -27.30 36.16 -24.76
C THR A 3 -28.26 34.98 -24.55
N ARG A 4 -28.27 34.04 -25.49
CA ARG A 4 -29.02 32.78 -25.34
C ARG A 4 -28.44 31.96 -24.18
N LYS A 5 -29.22 31.76 -23.13
CA LYS A 5 -28.88 30.98 -21.94
C LYS A 5 -28.63 29.52 -22.35
N ARG A 6 -27.38 29.04 -22.25
CA ARG A 6 -27.04 27.63 -22.48
C ARG A 6 -27.73 26.76 -21.43
N VAL A 7 -28.65 25.90 -21.87
CA VAL A 7 -29.25 24.87 -21.01
C VAL A 7 -28.17 23.84 -20.70
N LYS A 8 -27.79 23.71 -19.41
CA LYS A 8 -26.84 22.68 -18.96
C LYS A 8 -27.42 21.29 -19.25
N LYS A 9 -26.71 20.49 -20.05
CA LYS A 9 -27.06 19.08 -20.29
C LYS A 9 -26.99 18.32 -18.96
N PRO A 10 -27.94 17.43 -18.65
CA PRO A 10 -27.93 16.67 -17.41
C PRO A 10 -26.68 15.77 -17.39
N ALA A 11 -25.93 15.83 -16.28
CA ALA A 11 -24.75 14.99 -16.08
C ALA A 11 -25.17 13.51 -16.10
N LYS A 12 -24.58 12.71 -17.00
CA LYS A 12 -24.81 11.25 -17.01
C LYS A 12 -24.29 10.68 -15.69
N LYS A 13 -25.18 10.06 -14.91
CA LYS A 13 -24.80 9.32 -13.70
C LYS A 13 -23.92 8.15 -14.13
N VAL A 14 -22.64 8.22 -13.79
CA VAL A 14 -21.68 7.14 -14.04
C VAL A 14 -22.11 5.94 -13.21
N ALA A 15 -22.43 4.82 -13.87
CA ALA A 15 -22.78 3.59 -13.19
C ALA A 15 -21.58 3.10 -12.37
N LYS A 16 -21.78 2.83 -11.07
CA LYS A 16 -20.72 2.26 -10.22
C LYS A 16 -20.33 0.90 -10.81
N ARG A 17 -19.04 0.75 -11.16
CA ARG A 17 -18.48 -0.49 -11.71
C ARG A 17 -18.80 -1.65 -10.78
N ARG A 18 -19.50 -2.65 -11.29
CA ARG A 18 -19.84 -3.87 -10.55
C ARG A 18 -18.54 -4.55 -10.13
N LYS A 19 -18.33 -4.73 -8.84
CA LYS A 19 -17.18 -5.48 -8.30
C LYS A 19 -17.40 -6.96 -8.61
N THR A 20 -16.49 -7.56 -9.38
CA THR A 20 -16.64 -8.92 -9.94
C THR A 20 -16.31 -10.02 -8.92
N THR A 21 -15.56 -9.72 -7.85
CA THR A 21 -15.12 -10.70 -6.85
C THR A 21 -15.88 -10.58 -5.53
N LYS A 22 -16.20 -11.74 -4.93
CA LYS A 22 -17.05 -11.94 -3.75
C LYS A 22 -16.25 -12.05 -2.43
N GLU A 23 -14.96 -11.79 -2.48
CA GLU A 23 -14.04 -11.88 -1.33
C GLU A 23 -13.70 -10.49 -0.80
N PRO A 24 -13.29 -10.36 0.47
CA PRO A 24 -12.81 -9.08 0.98
C PRO A 24 -11.73 -8.57 0.04
N ILE A 25 -11.90 -7.34 -0.46
CA ILE A 25 -10.84 -6.69 -1.22
C ILE A 25 -9.72 -6.49 -0.21
N LEU A 26 -8.65 -7.28 -0.36
CA LEU A 26 -7.44 -7.15 0.44
C LEU A 26 -7.04 -5.67 0.41
N THR A 27 -7.08 -5.06 1.57
CA THR A 27 -6.66 -3.69 1.77
C THR A 27 -5.14 -3.63 1.73
N LYS A 28 -4.57 -2.43 1.56
CA LYS A 28 -3.11 -2.25 1.64
C LYS A 28 -2.54 -2.80 2.96
N LEU A 29 -3.32 -2.77 4.03
CA LEU A 29 -2.94 -3.29 5.35
C LEU A 29 -2.90 -4.82 5.36
N ASP A 30 -3.81 -5.48 4.66
CA ASP A 30 -3.79 -6.94 4.53
C ASP A 30 -2.57 -7.41 3.72
N PHE A 31 -2.22 -6.71 2.64
CA PHE A 31 -0.98 -6.96 1.91
C PHE A 31 0.26 -6.77 2.79
N TRP A 32 0.24 -5.75 3.66
CA TRP A 32 1.32 -5.52 4.63
C TRP A 32 1.48 -6.69 5.61
N ALA A 33 0.37 -7.17 6.17
CA ALA A 33 0.35 -8.25 7.15
C ALA A 33 0.78 -9.60 6.54
N ILE A 34 0.33 -9.88 5.31
CA ILE A 34 0.71 -11.09 4.57
C ILE A 34 2.22 -11.09 4.31
N ALA A 35 2.79 -9.97 3.84
CA ALA A 35 4.22 -9.87 3.59
C ALA A 35 5.05 -10.09 4.87
N ALA A 36 4.65 -9.49 5.98
CA ALA A 36 5.34 -9.66 7.26
C ALA A 36 5.31 -11.12 7.76
N LYS A 37 4.17 -11.80 7.57
CA LYS A 37 4.01 -13.21 7.94
C LYS A 37 4.89 -14.14 7.10
N GLU A 38 4.96 -13.92 5.79
CA GLU A 38 5.82 -14.69 4.89
C GLU A 38 7.30 -14.55 5.25
N VAL A 39 7.75 -13.34 5.60
CA VAL A 39 9.14 -13.10 6.05
C VAL A 39 9.42 -13.82 7.36
N TYR A 40 8.53 -13.71 8.34
CA TYR A 40 8.67 -14.42 9.61
C TYR A 40 8.76 -15.94 9.39
N ASP A 41 7.86 -16.52 8.59
CA ASP A 41 7.85 -17.95 8.32
C ASP A 41 9.10 -18.40 7.52
N ALA A 42 9.62 -17.55 6.62
CA ALA A 42 10.89 -17.80 5.94
C ALA A 42 12.08 -17.82 6.91
N CYS A 43 12.17 -16.85 7.83
CA CYS A 43 13.19 -16.80 8.88
C CYS A 43 13.10 -18.04 9.79
N ARG A 44 11.90 -18.46 10.17
CA ARG A 44 11.69 -19.68 10.98
C ARG A 44 12.08 -20.94 10.23
N LYS A 45 11.78 -21.05 8.94
CA LYS A 45 12.24 -22.16 8.07
C LYS A 45 13.75 -22.19 7.91
N ALA A 46 14.40 -21.03 7.90
CA ALA A 46 15.85 -20.90 7.88
C ALA A 46 16.53 -21.25 9.22
N GLY A 47 15.76 -21.54 10.27
CA GLY A 47 16.28 -21.93 11.58
C GLY A 47 16.60 -20.77 12.53
N MET A 48 16.17 -19.55 12.20
CA MET A 48 16.33 -18.40 13.11
C MET A 48 15.48 -18.55 14.36
N ASP A 49 15.95 -17.99 15.48
CA ASP A 49 15.15 -17.89 16.71
C ASP A 49 13.96 -16.94 16.50
N GLU A 50 12.94 -17.09 17.35
CA GLU A 50 11.70 -16.33 17.24
C GLU A 50 11.90 -14.81 17.39
N GLY A 51 12.83 -14.39 18.26
CA GLY A 51 13.11 -12.97 18.48
C GLY A 51 13.76 -12.34 17.26
N THR A 52 14.76 -13.01 16.68
CA THR A 52 15.42 -12.55 15.46
C THR A 52 14.48 -12.59 14.25
N ALA A 53 13.66 -13.64 14.11
CA ALA A 53 12.66 -13.71 13.04
C ALA A 53 11.61 -12.60 13.16
N LEU A 54 11.19 -12.25 14.38
CA LEU A 54 10.26 -11.15 14.62
C LEU A 54 10.90 -9.79 14.30
N ALA A 55 12.17 -9.59 14.68
CA ALA A 55 12.90 -8.37 14.37
C ALA A 55 12.96 -8.13 12.85
N PHE A 56 13.29 -9.16 12.07
CA PHE A 56 13.27 -9.10 10.61
C PHE A 56 11.88 -8.89 10.02
N ALA A 57 10.84 -9.48 10.61
CA ALA A 57 9.47 -9.28 10.13
C ALA A 57 8.93 -7.87 10.42
N MET A 58 9.36 -7.23 11.50
CA MET A 58 8.98 -5.86 11.84
C MET A 58 9.71 -4.81 11.01
N ASP A 59 10.96 -5.06 10.64
CA ASP A 59 11.76 -4.13 9.85
C ASP A 59 11.56 -4.32 8.35
N ARG A 60 10.78 -3.42 7.75
CA ARG A 60 10.50 -3.39 6.31
C ARG A 60 11.77 -3.19 5.46
N SER A 61 12.81 -2.59 6.02
CA SER A 61 14.05 -2.33 5.29
C SER A 61 14.87 -3.59 5.05
N SER A 62 14.67 -4.60 5.90
CA SER A 62 15.30 -5.91 5.83
C SER A 62 14.65 -6.84 4.79
N TYR A 63 13.56 -6.42 4.15
CA TYR A 63 12.91 -7.23 3.12
C TYR A 63 13.72 -7.14 1.82
N PRO A 64 13.87 -8.26 1.09
CA PRO A 64 14.48 -8.25 -0.24
C PRO A 64 13.73 -7.31 -1.21
N ASP A 65 14.47 -6.66 -2.11
CA ASP A 65 13.95 -5.66 -3.07
C ASP A 65 12.83 -6.18 -4.00
N TRP A 66 12.72 -7.50 -4.15
CA TRP A 66 11.67 -8.15 -4.94
C TRP A 66 10.37 -8.41 -4.17
N ILE A 67 10.39 -8.31 -2.83
CA ILE A 67 9.21 -8.45 -1.95
C ILE A 67 8.61 -7.08 -1.64
N VAL A 68 9.45 -6.09 -1.36
CA VAL A 68 9.05 -4.68 -1.19
C VAL A 68 9.92 -3.83 -2.10
N PRO A 69 9.33 -3.13 -3.09
CA PRO A 69 10.09 -2.22 -3.94
C PRO A 69 10.77 -1.13 -3.09
N MET A 70 12.02 -0.77 -3.41
CA MET A 70 12.71 0.35 -2.75
C MET A 70 11.94 1.67 -2.85
N ASP A 71 11.14 1.84 -3.91
CA ASP A 71 10.31 3.03 -4.16
C ASP A 71 8.92 2.94 -3.49
N ASP A 72 8.74 2.12 -2.45
CA ASP A 72 7.52 2.10 -1.67
C ASP A 72 7.34 3.47 -0.98
N PRO A 73 6.22 4.18 -1.18
CA PRO A 73 5.92 5.44 -0.51
C PRO A 73 5.95 5.34 1.03
N ILE A 74 5.87 4.13 1.59
CA ILE A 74 6.00 3.89 3.04
C ILE A 74 7.47 3.92 3.49
N ARG A 75 8.43 3.63 2.60
CA ARG A 75 9.88 3.58 2.87
C ARG A 75 10.57 4.94 2.73
N LYS A 76 9.96 5.87 1.99
CA LYS A 76 10.34 7.29 1.99
C LYS A 76 9.43 8.00 2.99
N PRO A 77 9.73 8.00 4.31
CA PRO A 77 9.18 9.07 5.11
C PRO A 77 9.68 10.36 4.45
N ASP A 78 8.77 11.23 4.03
CA ASP A 78 9.07 12.62 3.72
C ASP A 78 9.53 13.30 5.03
N PHE A 79 10.67 12.88 5.54
CA PHE A 79 11.43 13.62 6.54
C PHE A 79 12.13 14.70 5.72
N ASP A 80 11.39 15.77 5.43
CA ASP A 80 11.96 17.06 5.03
C ASP A 80 12.88 17.50 6.18
N GLU A 81 14.11 16.99 6.17
CA GLU A 81 15.20 17.33 7.07
C GLU A 81 15.99 18.50 6.48
N ASP A 82 15.28 19.55 6.06
CA ASP A 82 15.84 20.88 5.78
C ASP A 82 15.28 21.87 6.83
N GLU A 83 15.49 21.53 8.10
CA GLU A 83 15.53 22.47 9.23
C GLU A 83 16.99 22.94 9.38
N ASP A 84 17.44 23.80 8.47
CA ASP A 84 18.70 24.58 8.57
C ASP A 84 18.59 25.88 7.74
N GLU A 85 17.75 26.84 8.19
CA GLU A 85 18.03 28.30 8.18
C GLU A 85 17.23 29.05 9.26
#